data_AF-A0A835GZ22-F1
#
_entry.id   AF-A0A835GZ22-F1
#
_cell.length_a   1.000
_cell.length_b   1.000
_cell.length_c   1.000
_cell.angle_alpha   90.00
_cell.angle_beta   90.00
_cell.angle_gamma   90.00
#
_symmetry.space_group_name_H-M   'P 1'
#
loop_
_entity.id
_entity.type
_entity.pdbx_description
1 polymer ?
#
loop_
_entity_poly.entity_id
_entity_poly.type
_entity_poly.pdbx_seq_one_letter_code
_entity_poly.pdbx_strand_id
1 'polypeptide(L)'
;MKMVSYKIVEEMKMGSYKIVRAPNGDLCVAYGKQYFPTNIAAMILKGIKQTAKKYYGKSVSNAKEIMNVGLMARLHPLLLINEPIAAISYGLINKEGLIAICDLGDRNFDVSILRISDGDLNIVGKHDPFLGGEDFDNVIMEYLVSEIKYINGIDATI
;
A
#
# COMPACT_ATOMS: atom_id res chain seq x y z
N MET A 1 13.67 -0.95 22.66
CA MET A 1 13.51 0.13 21.66
C MET A 1 13.20 -0.54 20.32
N LYS A 2 12.01 -0.35 19.73
CA LYS A 2 11.71 -0.90 18.39
C LYS A 2 12.58 -0.15 17.37
N MET A 3 13.50 -0.85 16.71
CA MET A 3 14.23 -0.32 15.56
C MET A 3 13.21 0.07 14.48
N VAL A 4 13.39 1.25 13.92
CA VAL A 4 12.65 1.72 12.76
C VAL A 4 13.46 1.32 11.53
N SER A 5 12.80 0.80 10.49
CA SER A 5 13.47 0.43 9.23
C SER A 5 14.25 1.61 8.67
N TYR A 6 15.43 1.35 8.11
CA TYR A 6 16.27 2.37 7.46
C TYR A 6 15.48 3.15 6.40
N LYS A 7 14.64 2.47 5.61
CA LYS A 7 13.80 3.11 4.58
C LYS A 7 12.77 4.09 5.16
N ILE A 8 12.18 3.78 6.32
CA ILE A 8 11.26 4.72 6.99
C ILE A 8 12.02 5.98 7.47
N VAL A 9 13.31 5.84 7.82
CA VAL A 9 14.15 6.98 8.18
C VAL A 9 14.48 7.85 6.98
N GLU A 10 14.58 7.27 5.77
CA GLU A 10 14.72 8.04 4.53
C GLU A 10 13.42 8.76 4.15
N GLU A 11 12.27 8.08 4.23
CA GLU A 11 10.94 8.69 4.00
C GLU A 11 10.70 9.90 4.91
N MET A 12 11.15 9.83 6.18
CA MET A 12 11.06 10.94 7.13
C MET A 12 11.78 12.22 6.66
N LYS A 13 12.76 12.10 5.76
CA LYS A 13 13.53 13.24 5.23
C LYS A 13 12.91 13.83 3.98
N MET A 14 12.22 13.02 3.17
CA MET A 14 11.71 13.44 1.85
C MET A 14 10.22 13.83 1.87
N GLY A 15 9.47 13.40 2.88
CA GLY A 15 8.02 13.63 2.94
C GLY A 15 7.65 15.10 3.21
N SER A 16 6.59 15.58 2.53
CA SER A 16 5.96 16.89 2.77
C SER A 16 5.21 17.01 4.10
N TYR A 17 5.12 15.91 4.86
CA TYR A 17 4.45 15.82 6.15
C TYR A 17 5.38 15.28 7.21
N LYS A 18 5.23 15.79 8.44
CA LYS A 18 6.11 15.42 9.55
C LYS A 18 5.70 14.08 10.15
N ILE A 19 6.57 13.09 10.10
CA ILE A 19 6.41 11.84 10.84
C ILE A 19 7.05 12.01 12.22
N VAL A 20 6.32 11.65 13.29
CA VAL A 20 6.78 11.76 14.68
C VAL A 20 6.58 10.45 15.43
N ARG A 21 7.35 10.26 16.49
CA ARG A 21 7.16 9.14 17.41
C ARG A 21 6.15 9.52 18.49
N ALA A 22 5.09 8.74 18.62
CA ALA A 22 4.07 8.87 19.66
C ALA A 22 4.60 8.37 21.02
N PRO A 23 3.95 8.72 22.16
CA PRO A 23 4.40 8.31 23.49
C PRO A 23 4.49 6.78 23.68
N ASN A 24 3.66 6.02 22.97
CA ASN A 24 3.68 4.56 22.97
C ASN A 24 4.83 3.94 22.12
N GLY A 25 5.64 4.79 21.46
CA GLY A 25 6.75 4.38 20.63
C GLY A 25 6.42 4.12 19.16
N ASP A 26 5.14 4.18 18.77
CA ASP A 26 4.73 4.03 17.37
C ASP A 26 4.98 5.30 16.56
N LEU A 27 4.97 5.18 15.23
CA LEU A 27 5.10 6.30 14.32
C LEU A 27 3.74 6.80 13.86
N CYS A 28 3.57 8.12 13.79
CA CYS A 28 2.36 8.77 13.32
C CYS A 28 2.69 10.04 12.53
N VAL A 29 1.75 10.50 11.72
CA VAL A 29 1.86 11.76 10.98
C VAL A 29 1.35 12.91 11.85
N ALA A 30 2.14 13.97 11.98
CA ALA A 30 1.75 15.19 12.68
C ALA A 30 1.25 16.24 11.67
N TYR A 31 -0.05 16.52 11.71
CA TYR A 31 -0.70 17.52 10.87
C TYR A 31 -1.83 18.22 11.64
N GLY A 32 -1.49 19.28 12.39
CA GLY A 32 -2.39 19.94 13.35
C GLY A 32 -2.77 19.09 14.58
N LYS A 33 -2.81 17.77 14.41
CA LYS A 33 -2.89 16.71 15.43
C LYS A 33 -2.14 15.47 14.95
N GLN A 34 -2.00 14.47 15.81
CA GLN A 34 -1.38 13.18 15.45
C GLN A 34 -2.40 12.26 14.76
N TYR A 35 -1.99 11.68 13.64
CA TYR A 35 -2.74 10.67 12.89
C TYR A 35 -1.90 9.41 12.75
N PHE A 36 -2.37 8.31 13.33
CA PHE A 36 -1.74 7.02 13.13
C PHE A 36 -2.07 6.49 11.72
N PRO A 37 -1.22 5.64 11.12
CA PRO A 37 -1.51 5.01 9.82
C PRO A 37 -2.89 4.35 9.78
N THR A 38 -3.32 3.74 10.89
CA THR A 38 -4.66 3.16 11.05
C THR A 38 -5.79 4.20 11.03
N ASN A 39 -5.56 5.44 11.48
CA ASN A 39 -6.57 6.49 11.34
C ASN A 39 -6.72 6.92 9.88
N ILE A 40 -5.59 7.07 9.18
CA ILE A 40 -5.56 7.50 7.78
C ILE A 40 -6.22 6.45 6.88
N ALA A 41 -5.86 5.17 7.02
CA ALA A 41 -6.50 4.11 6.25
C ALA A 41 -8.01 4.01 6.57
N ALA A 42 -8.46 4.34 7.79
CA ALA A 42 -9.89 4.32 8.14
C ALA A 42 -10.66 5.44 7.44
N MET A 43 -10.02 6.59 7.28
CA MET A 43 -10.57 7.70 6.50
C MET A 43 -10.70 7.31 5.02
N ILE A 44 -9.70 6.64 4.45
CA ILE A 44 -9.73 6.14 3.06
C ILE A 44 -10.85 5.10 2.87
N LEU A 45 -10.92 4.07 3.71
CA LEU A 45 -11.97 3.04 3.63
C LEU A 45 -13.38 3.63 3.79
N LYS A 46 -13.53 4.64 4.66
CA LYS A 46 -14.80 5.37 4.80
C LYS A 46 -15.16 6.12 3.52
N GLY A 47 -14.19 6.72 2.83
CA GLY A 47 -14.38 7.34 1.51
C GLY A 47 -14.87 6.32 0.48
N ILE A 48 -14.20 5.16 0.38
CA ILE A 48 -14.60 4.06 -0.53
C ILE A 48 -16.05 3.62 -0.24
N LYS A 49 -16.42 3.46 1.03
CA LYS A 49 -17.81 3.13 1.44
C LYS A 49 -18.82 4.13 0.92
N GLN A 50 -18.50 5.42 1.05
CA GLN A 50 -19.39 6.50 0.61
C GLN A 50 -19.55 6.48 -0.91
N THR A 51 -18.46 6.26 -1.65
CA THR A 51 -18.49 6.09 -3.12
C THR A 51 -19.38 4.92 -3.52
N ALA A 52 -19.21 3.75 -2.90
CA ALA A 52 -20.04 2.58 -3.16
C ALA A 52 -21.52 2.84 -2.84
N LYS A 53 -21.83 3.50 -1.70
CA LYS A 53 -23.20 3.88 -1.35
C LYS A 53 -23.84 4.80 -2.39
N LYS A 54 -23.09 5.79 -2.90
CA LYS A 54 -23.55 6.69 -3.97
C LYS A 54 -23.85 5.91 -5.25
N TYR A 55 -22.97 4.98 -5.62
CA TYR A 55 -23.12 4.18 -6.84
C TYR A 55 -24.35 3.26 -6.80
N TYR A 56 -24.55 2.50 -5.71
CA TYR A 56 -25.65 1.52 -5.62
C TYR A 56 -26.98 2.11 -5.13
N GLY A 57 -27.03 3.38 -4.71
CA GLY A 57 -28.25 4.02 -4.19
C GLY A 57 -28.79 3.42 -2.88
N LYS A 58 -28.02 2.54 -2.21
CA LYS A 58 -28.41 1.84 -0.97
C LYS A 58 -27.27 1.83 0.03
N SER A 59 -27.59 1.69 1.31
CA SER A 59 -26.59 1.62 2.38
C SER A 59 -25.74 0.34 2.22
N VAL A 60 -24.43 0.52 1.99
CA VAL A 60 -23.46 -0.58 2.03
C VAL A 60 -23.07 -0.80 3.50
N SER A 61 -23.38 -1.96 4.09
CA SER A 61 -23.25 -2.16 5.54
C SER A 61 -21.80 -2.33 6.04
N ASN A 62 -20.82 -2.71 5.21
CA ASN A 62 -19.66 -3.41 5.78
C ASN A 62 -18.43 -2.55 6.18
N ALA A 63 -18.28 -1.28 5.79
CA ALA A 63 -16.97 -0.62 5.99
C ALA A 63 -16.64 -0.04 7.38
N LYS A 64 -17.53 -0.13 8.39
CA LYS A 64 -17.24 0.40 9.75
C LYS A 64 -16.66 -0.67 10.69
N GLU A 65 -16.84 -1.96 10.38
CA GLU A 65 -16.25 -3.09 11.11
C GLU A 65 -14.92 -3.58 10.49
N ILE A 66 -14.72 -3.36 9.19
CA ILE A 66 -13.53 -3.81 8.43
C ILE A 66 -12.21 -3.28 9.00
N MET A 67 -12.21 -2.09 9.62
CA MET A 67 -10.97 -1.46 10.05
C MET A 67 -10.62 -1.65 11.53
N ASN A 68 -11.62 -1.80 12.40
CA ASN A 68 -11.40 -1.82 13.86
C ASN A 68 -11.41 -3.23 14.48
N VAL A 69 -11.72 -4.28 13.71
CA VAL A 69 -11.85 -5.65 14.24
C VAL A 69 -10.67 -6.55 13.81
N GLY A 70 -9.98 -6.21 12.73
CA GLY A 70 -8.85 -6.99 12.19
C GLY A 70 -7.60 -7.05 13.08
N LEU A 71 -7.39 -6.05 13.94
CA LEU A 71 -6.18 -5.97 14.78
C LEU A 71 -6.33 -6.55 16.20
N MET A 72 -7.54 -6.87 16.67
CA MET A 72 -7.72 -7.32 18.06
C MET A 72 -8.68 -8.51 18.31
N ALA A 73 -9.50 -8.97 17.35
CA ALA A 73 -10.66 -9.80 17.73
C ALA A 73 -10.83 -11.17 17.04
N ARG A 74 -9.91 -11.66 16.20
CA ARG A 74 -10.06 -12.97 15.50
C ARG A 74 -11.50 -13.23 14.97
N LEU A 75 -12.18 -12.21 14.44
CA LEU A 75 -13.52 -12.29 13.84
C LEU A 75 -13.66 -11.22 12.74
N HIS A 76 -14.43 -11.44 11.68
CA HIS A 76 -13.93 -11.90 10.39
C HIS A 76 -14.14 -10.82 9.31
N PRO A 77 -13.12 -10.36 8.54
CA PRO A 77 -13.37 -9.95 7.16
C PRO A 77 -14.05 -11.10 6.42
N LEU A 78 -14.95 -10.86 5.46
CA LEU A 78 -15.48 -11.97 4.64
C LEU A 78 -14.33 -12.80 4.06
N LEU A 79 -13.25 -12.13 3.65
CA LEU A 79 -11.90 -12.70 3.46
C LEU A 79 -10.87 -11.56 3.36
N LEU A 80 -9.71 -11.67 4.01
CA LEU A 80 -8.52 -10.89 3.62
C LEU A 80 -7.88 -11.68 2.48
N ILE A 81 -7.96 -11.17 1.26
CA ILE A 81 -7.35 -11.82 0.10
C ILE A 81 -5.99 -11.18 -0.18
N ASN A 82 -5.00 -12.01 -0.48
CA ASN A 82 -3.76 -11.52 -1.06
C ASN A 82 -4.07 -10.94 -2.44
N GLU A 83 -3.45 -9.82 -2.79
CA GLU A 83 -3.56 -9.16 -4.11
C GLU A 83 -3.47 -10.13 -5.32
N PRO A 84 -2.54 -11.11 -5.38
CA PRO A 84 -2.50 -12.08 -6.48
C PRO A 84 -3.77 -12.94 -6.62
N ILE A 85 -4.51 -13.18 -5.53
CA ILE A 85 -5.79 -13.91 -5.58
C ILE A 85 -6.87 -13.06 -6.26
N ALA A 86 -6.83 -11.73 -6.12
CA ALA A 86 -7.76 -10.83 -6.80
C ALA A 86 -7.62 -10.92 -8.33
N ALA A 87 -6.41 -11.12 -8.86
CA ALA A 87 -6.20 -11.32 -10.30
C ALA A 87 -6.90 -12.58 -10.83
N ILE A 88 -7.04 -13.64 -10.01
CA ILE A 88 -7.77 -14.85 -10.41
C ILE A 88 -9.25 -14.55 -10.65
N SER A 89 -9.83 -13.64 -9.85
CA SER A 89 -11.24 -13.20 -10.00
C SER A 89 -11.51 -12.49 -11.34
N TYR A 90 -10.46 -12.06 -12.05
CA TYR A 90 -10.54 -11.48 -13.38
C TYR A 90 -10.67 -12.53 -14.51
N GLY A 91 -10.96 -13.80 -14.19
CA GLY A 91 -11.35 -14.81 -15.18
C GLY A 91 -10.30 -15.90 -15.44
N LEU A 92 -9.35 -16.10 -14.53
CA LEU A 92 -8.35 -17.18 -14.63
C LEU A 92 -8.77 -18.46 -13.90
N ILE A 93 -9.90 -18.45 -13.18
CA ILE A 93 -10.40 -19.60 -12.40
C ILE A 93 -10.61 -20.88 -13.21
N ASN A 94 -10.90 -20.76 -14.51
CA ASN A 94 -11.16 -21.92 -15.39
C ASN A 94 -9.92 -22.37 -16.19
N LYS A 95 -8.74 -21.81 -15.91
CA LYS A 95 -7.50 -22.19 -16.60
C LYS A 95 -6.66 -23.09 -15.72
N GLU A 96 -6.33 -24.27 -16.21
CA GLU A 96 -5.28 -25.09 -15.63
C GLU A 96 -3.90 -24.60 -16.07
N GLY A 97 -2.92 -24.75 -15.18
CA GLY A 97 -1.53 -24.47 -15.50
C GLY A 97 -0.82 -23.58 -14.48
N LEU A 98 0.32 -23.07 -14.90
CA LEU A 98 1.19 -22.22 -14.10
C LEU A 98 1.07 -20.77 -14.59
N ILE A 99 0.76 -19.85 -13.69
CA ILE A 99 0.58 -18.42 -13.98
C ILE A 99 1.55 -17.64 -13.11
N ALA A 100 2.35 -16.77 -13.72
CA ALA A 100 3.11 -15.76 -12.99
C ALA A 100 2.29 -14.46 -12.96
N ILE A 101 2.11 -13.91 -11.77
CA ILE A 101 1.54 -12.59 -11.55
C ILE A 101 2.66 -11.70 -11.02
N CYS A 102 2.88 -10.59 -11.69
CA CYS A 102 3.76 -9.53 -11.25
C CYS A 102 2.90 -8.29 -10.99
N ASP A 103 2.88 -7.83 -9.74
CA ASP A 103 2.19 -6.62 -9.32
C ASP A 103 3.23 -5.59 -8.88
N LEU A 104 3.42 -4.56 -9.70
CA LEU A 104 4.32 -3.44 -9.40
C LEU A 104 3.46 -2.24 -9.02
N GLY A 105 3.28 -2.09 -7.72
CA GLY A 105 2.63 -0.94 -7.12
C GLY A 105 3.56 0.26 -7.04
N ASP A 106 3.05 1.31 -6.40
CA ASP A 106 3.79 2.55 -6.21
C ASP A 106 4.92 2.40 -5.18
N ARG A 107 4.77 1.50 -4.20
CA ARG A 107 5.77 1.27 -3.14
C ARG A 107 6.21 -0.18 -2.96
N ASN A 108 5.45 -1.12 -3.49
CA ASN A 108 5.70 -2.54 -3.33
C ASN A 108 5.73 -3.25 -4.68
N PHE A 109 6.51 -4.33 -4.71
CA PHE A 109 6.61 -5.22 -5.84
C PHE A 109 6.39 -6.65 -5.39
N ASP A 110 5.35 -7.26 -5.93
CA ASP A 110 4.91 -8.60 -5.59
C ASP A 110 5.01 -9.51 -6.82
N VAL A 111 5.73 -10.62 -6.68
CA VAL A 111 5.76 -11.68 -7.71
C VAL A 111 5.20 -12.95 -7.10
N SER A 112 4.15 -13.47 -7.71
CA SER A 112 3.50 -14.71 -7.29
C SER A 112 3.41 -15.70 -8.45
N ILE A 113 3.78 -16.94 -8.20
CA ILE A 113 3.56 -18.07 -9.09
C ILE A 113 2.38 -18.87 -8.56
N LEU A 114 1.34 -18.96 -9.39
CA LEU A 114 0.09 -19.65 -9.12
C LEU A 114 0.07 -20.92 -9.93
N ARG A 115 -0.14 -22.06 -9.28
CA ARG A 115 -0.45 -23.33 -9.94
C ARG A 115 -1.92 -23.64 -9.73
N ILE A 116 -2.65 -23.81 -10.84
CA ILE A 116 -4.05 -24.21 -10.87
C ILE A 116 -4.12 -25.61 -11.46
N SER A 117 -4.68 -26.58 -10.72
CA SER A 117 -4.84 -27.97 -11.18
C SER A 117 -6.05 -28.57 -10.48
N ASP A 118 -7.02 -29.11 -11.23
CA ASP A 118 -8.21 -29.78 -10.67
C ASP A 118 -9.01 -28.94 -9.63
N GLY A 119 -8.99 -27.61 -9.76
CA GLY A 119 -9.63 -26.68 -8.81
C GLY A 119 -8.80 -26.33 -7.58
N ASP A 120 -7.63 -26.96 -7.38
CA ASP A 120 -6.67 -26.58 -6.35
C ASP A 120 -5.80 -25.40 -6.79
N LEU A 121 -5.59 -24.46 -5.87
CA LEU A 121 -4.75 -23.28 -6.05
C LEU A 121 -3.57 -23.32 -5.09
N ASN A 122 -2.36 -23.40 -5.64
CA ASN A 122 -1.12 -23.25 -4.89
C ASN A 122 -0.43 -21.94 -5.27
N ILE A 123 -0.02 -21.16 -4.27
CA ILE A 123 0.62 -19.85 -4.46
C ILE A 123 1.96 -19.86 -3.75
N VAL A 124 3.02 -19.55 -4.49
CA VAL A 124 4.32 -19.22 -3.91
C VAL A 124 4.72 -17.85 -4.44
N GLY A 125 5.20 -16.97 -3.58
CA GLY A 125 5.52 -15.61 -3.97
C GLY A 125 6.60 -14.97 -3.14
N LYS A 126 7.10 -13.86 -3.64
CA LYS A 126 8.05 -12.97 -2.97
C LYS A 126 7.50 -11.56 -3.02
N HIS A 127 7.62 -10.88 -1.89
CA HIS A 127 7.17 -9.51 -1.68
C HIS A 127 8.38 -8.62 -1.38
N ASP A 128 8.51 -7.51 -2.10
CA ASP A 128 9.35 -6.38 -1.72
C ASP A 128 8.46 -5.20 -1.28
N PRO A 129 8.42 -4.85 0.01
CA PRO A 129 7.58 -3.77 0.52
C PRO A 129 8.09 -2.36 0.17
N PHE A 130 9.23 -2.25 -0.51
CA PHE A 130 9.91 -0.97 -0.72
C PHE A 130 10.53 -0.86 -2.11
N LEU A 131 9.87 -1.39 -3.12
CA LEU A 131 10.22 -1.22 -4.52
C LEU A 131 8.95 -0.90 -5.29
N GLY A 132 8.87 0.25 -5.92
CA GLY A 132 7.69 0.63 -6.68
C GLY A 132 7.87 1.92 -7.46
N GLY A 133 6.78 2.42 -8.04
CA GLY A 133 6.72 3.67 -8.81
C GLY A 133 7.43 4.87 -8.17
N GLU A 134 7.36 5.03 -6.85
CA GLU A 134 8.03 6.11 -6.11
C GLU A 134 9.56 6.10 -6.33
N ASP A 135 10.18 4.92 -6.44
CA ASP A 135 11.61 4.82 -6.75
C ASP A 135 11.93 5.32 -8.16
N PHE A 136 11.02 5.08 -9.13
CA PHE A 136 11.18 5.58 -10.50
C PHE A 136 11.02 7.09 -10.54
N ASP A 137 10.01 7.63 -9.83
CA ASP A 137 9.79 9.06 -9.69
C ASP A 137 11.00 9.75 -9.05
N ASN A 138 11.60 9.15 -8.01
CA ASN A 138 12.81 9.67 -7.37
C ASN A 138 14.00 9.71 -8.35
N VAL A 139 14.24 8.65 -9.13
CA VAL A 139 15.32 8.63 -10.13
C VAL A 139 15.12 9.71 -11.19
N ILE A 140 13.88 9.90 -11.67
CA ILE A 140 13.57 10.95 -12.64
C ILE A 140 13.77 12.33 -12.01
N MET A 141 13.33 12.52 -10.76
CA MET A 141 13.48 13.78 -10.03
C MET A 141 14.95 14.14 -9.81
N GLU A 142 15.76 13.21 -9.35
CA GLU A 142 17.21 13.40 -9.15
C GLU A 142 17.90 13.81 -10.45
N TYR A 143 17.56 13.14 -11.55
CA TYR A 143 18.06 13.51 -12.87
C TYR A 143 17.69 14.95 -13.24
N LEU A 144 16.41 15.32 -13.11
CA LEU A 144 15.95 16.67 -13.44
C LEU A 144 16.59 17.76 -12.58
N VAL A 145 16.76 17.52 -11.27
CA VAL A 145 17.46 18.46 -10.36
C VAL A 145 18.92 18.61 -10.78
N SER A 146 19.58 17.51 -11.15
CA SER A 146 20.98 17.55 -11.61
C SER A 146 21.15 18.38 -12.88
N GLU A 147 20.23 18.24 -13.85
CA GLU A 147 20.23 18.99 -15.10
C GLU A 147 19.97 20.49 -14.87
N ILE A 148 19.02 20.84 -14.00
CA ILE A 148 18.75 22.25 -13.64
C ILE A 148 19.99 22.89 -13.00
N LYS A 149 20.67 22.16 -12.12
CA LYS A 149 21.90 22.62 -11.46
C LYS A 149 23.03 22.80 -12.47
N TYR A 150 23.16 21.89 -13.43
CA TYR A 150 24.17 21.99 -14.48
C TYR A 150 23.92 23.17 -15.43
N ILE A 151 22.69 23.34 -15.90
CA ILE A 151 22.34 24.34 -16.93
C ILE A 151 22.24 25.75 -16.33
N ASN A 152 21.58 25.89 -15.17
CA ASN A 152 21.21 27.18 -14.60
C ASN A 152 22.03 27.56 -13.36
N GLY A 153 22.85 26.65 -12.82
CA GLY A 153 23.59 26.86 -11.57
C GLY A 153 22.70 26.93 -10.31
N ILE A 154 21.42 26.56 -10.43
CA ILE A 154 20.43 26.62 -9.35
C ILE A 154 20.28 25.23 -8.72
N ASP A 155 20.40 25.14 -7.40
CA ASP A 155 20.06 23.92 -6.67
C ASP A 155 18.55 23.91 -6.35
N ALA A 156 17.84 22.97 -6.95
CA ALA A 156 16.38 22.82 -6.82
C ALA A 156 15.98 21.65 -5.91
N THR A 157 16.93 21.12 -5.13
CA THR A 157 16.63 20.09 -4.11
C THR A 157 15.71 20.68 -3.04
N ILE A 158 14.64 19.96 -2.69
CA ILE A 158 13.61 20.38 -1.73
C ILE A 158 13.90 19.76 -0.35
#